data_AF-A0A350PCH6-F1
#
_entry.id   AF-A0A350PCH6-F1
#
_cell.length_a   1.000
_cell.length_b   1.000
_cell.length_c   1.000
_cell.angle_alpha   90.00
_cell.angle_beta   90.00
_cell.angle_gamma   90.00
#
_symmetry.space_group_name_H-M   'P 1'
#
loop_
_entity.id
_entity.type
_entity.pdbx_description
1 polymer ?
#
loop_
_entity_poly.entity_id
_entity_poly.type
_entity_poly.pdbx_seq_one_letter_code
_entity_poly.pdbx_strand_id
1 'polypeptide(L)'
;STEQNLLEDLIIESIQIYGFDVTYLPRVSLNTDSIYSQYTSSAFVDAIPVEMYVKNVMGFSGEGDFVSRFGLEIRDQVTFTIAKSRFEVEVANGSFVNTYSSANVLVSNGNYTDQSISISRPREGDVLYFPLSNTFFEIKYVENEEVFYPLGKLQTFDLRCETMEYSGQIFATGNTTLDNYMSGLSLGVVAGNTDSGANNVPGAINFDIQREFDQIVDFTENDPFASGQY
;
A
#
# COMPACT_ATOMS: atom_id res chain seq x y z
N SER A 1 -0.68 -14.61 31.40
CA SER A 1 0.29 -14.86 32.47
C SER A 1 1.20 -13.67 32.59
N THR A 2 1.41 -13.11 33.77
CA THR A 2 2.21 -11.88 33.98
C THR A 2 3.63 -12.00 33.40
N GLU A 3 4.26 -13.17 33.50
CA GLU A 3 5.59 -13.41 32.94
C GLU A 3 5.62 -13.39 31.40
N GLN A 4 4.55 -13.87 30.74
CA GLN A 4 4.44 -13.81 29.27
C GLN A 4 4.35 -12.36 28.79
N ASN A 5 3.56 -11.54 29.50
CA ASN A 5 3.41 -10.13 29.18
C ASN A 5 4.72 -9.37 29.42
N LEU A 6 5.45 -9.67 30.51
CA LEU A 6 6.74 -9.04 30.77
C LEU A 6 7.78 -9.35 29.68
N LEU A 7 7.82 -10.61 29.21
CA LEU A 7 8.71 -11.00 28.12
C LEU A 7 8.35 -10.27 26.82
N GLU A 8 7.06 -10.17 26.53
CA GLU A 8 6.52 -9.46 25.37
C GLU A 8 6.86 -7.97 25.41
N ASP A 9 6.66 -7.32 26.55
CA ASP A 9 7.00 -5.91 26.77
C ASP A 9 8.50 -5.66 26.56
N LEU A 10 9.34 -6.57 27.06
CA LEU A 10 10.79 -6.48 26.89
C LEU A 10 11.19 -6.64 25.41
N ILE A 11 10.55 -7.56 24.68
CA ILE A 11 10.77 -7.73 23.24
C ILE A 11 10.36 -6.46 22.50
N ILE A 12 9.19 -5.90 22.79
CA ILE A 12 8.71 -4.66 22.17
C ILE A 12 9.68 -3.51 22.45
N GLU A 13 10.09 -3.32 23.71
CA GLU A 13 11.06 -2.28 24.09
C GLU A 13 12.41 -2.48 23.37
N SER A 14 12.87 -3.72 23.25
CA SER A 14 14.11 -4.03 22.52
C SER A 14 14.02 -3.69 21.03
N ILE A 15 12.88 -3.96 20.39
CA ILE A 15 12.63 -3.61 18.98
C ILE A 15 12.50 -2.09 18.83
N GLN A 16 11.93 -1.39 19.80
CA GLN A 16 11.86 0.08 19.76
C GLN A 16 13.23 0.75 19.91
N ILE A 17 14.15 0.16 20.68
CA ILE A 17 15.51 0.71 20.89
C ILE A 17 16.42 0.40 19.69
N TYR A 18 16.39 -0.83 19.19
CA TYR A 18 17.36 -1.34 18.20
C TYR A 18 16.78 -1.56 16.80
N GLY A 19 15.47 -1.50 16.64
CA GLY A 19 14.79 -1.64 15.37
C GLY A 19 14.81 -0.36 14.54
N PHE A 20 14.18 -0.46 13.37
CA PHE A 20 14.02 0.64 12.45
C PHE A 20 12.53 0.87 12.17
N ASP A 21 12.21 2.13 11.85
CA ASP A 21 10.88 2.50 11.38
C ASP A 21 10.69 2.01 9.95
N VAL A 22 9.71 1.13 9.75
CA VAL A 22 9.34 0.56 8.45
C VAL A 22 7.88 0.89 8.20
N THR A 23 7.51 1.25 6.97
CA THR A 23 6.09 1.41 6.66
C THR A 23 5.53 0.11 6.11
N TYR A 24 4.50 -0.42 6.75
CA TYR A 24 3.73 -1.58 6.31
C TYR A 24 2.62 -1.16 5.35
N LEU A 25 2.60 -1.75 4.16
CA LEU A 25 1.61 -1.53 3.12
C LEU A 25 0.83 -2.83 2.87
N PRO A 26 -0.39 -2.96 3.41
CA PRO A 26 -1.22 -4.13 3.18
C PRO A 26 -1.68 -4.21 1.72
N ARG A 27 -1.61 -5.40 1.13
CA ARG A 27 -2.06 -5.66 -0.24
C ARG A 27 -3.57 -5.88 -0.28
N VAL A 28 -4.23 -5.13 -1.14
CA VAL A 28 -5.64 -5.34 -1.52
C VAL A 28 -5.68 -5.86 -2.95
N SER A 29 -6.34 -7.00 -3.15
CA SER A 29 -6.57 -7.52 -4.50
C SER A 29 -7.79 -6.82 -5.10
N LEU A 30 -7.61 -6.13 -6.22
CA LEU A 30 -8.72 -5.52 -6.96
C LEU A 30 -9.32 -6.59 -7.87
N ASN A 31 -10.60 -6.91 -7.66
CA ASN A 31 -11.33 -7.78 -8.57
C ASN A 31 -11.62 -7.00 -9.86
N THR A 32 -11.09 -7.48 -10.98
CA THR A 32 -11.58 -7.09 -12.31
C THR A 32 -12.09 -8.37 -12.94
N ASP A 33 -13.39 -8.42 -13.18
CA ASP A 33 -14.13 -9.46 -13.89
C ASP A 33 -14.70 -10.62 -13.03
N SER A 34 -16.01 -10.53 -12.80
CA SER A 34 -16.82 -11.53 -12.10
C SER A 34 -17.15 -12.77 -12.94
N ILE A 35 -16.84 -12.79 -14.24
CA ILE A 35 -17.19 -13.88 -15.15
C ILE A 35 -16.00 -14.82 -15.37
N TYR A 36 -14.78 -14.28 -15.41
CA TYR A 36 -13.58 -15.08 -15.72
C TYR A 36 -12.69 -15.42 -14.51
N SER A 37 -12.97 -14.88 -13.31
CA SER A 37 -12.16 -15.14 -12.10
C SER A 37 -10.65 -14.93 -12.33
N GLN A 38 -10.29 -13.96 -13.17
CA GLN A 38 -8.91 -13.58 -13.41
C GLN A 38 -8.59 -12.35 -12.56
N TYR A 39 -7.57 -12.44 -11.72
CA TYR A 39 -7.09 -11.29 -10.94
C TYR A 39 -6.19 -10.44 -11.82
N THR A 40 -6.61 -9.21 -12.16
CA THR A 40 -5.83 -8.37 -13.10
C THR A 40 -5.06 -7.23 -12.44
N SER A 41 -5.35 -6.87 -11.18
CA SER A 41 -4.56 -5.82 -10.50
C SER A 41 -4.55 -5.93 -8.98
N SER A 42 -3.48 -5.46 -8.36
CA SER A 42 -3.32 -5.33 -6.90
C SER A 42 -3.09 -3.87 -6.55
N ALA A 43 -3.61 -3.44 -5.41
CA ALA A 43 -3.46 -2.08 -4.92
C ALA A 43 -2.96 -2.06 -3.48
N PHE A 44 -2.18 -1.03 -3.16
CA PHE A 44 -1.73 -0.68 -1.83
C PHE A 44 -2.30 0.69 -1.50
N VAL A 45 -3.20 0.74 -0.53
CA VAL A 45 -4.03 1.94 -0.31
C VAL A 45 -3.83 2.51 1.09
N ASP A 46 -3.09 1.82 1.95
CA ASP A 46 -2.75 2.26 3.31
C ASP A 46 -1.24 2.13 3.54
N ALA A 47 -0.72 2.95 4.46
CA ALA A 47 0.67 3.02 4.85
C ALA A 47 0.77 3.20 6.37
N ILE A 48 1.07 2.10 7.07
CA ILE A 48 1.09 2.05 8.53
C ILE A 48 2.56 1.98 8.99
N PRO A 49 3.09 3.02 9.67
CA PRO A 49 4.43 2.95 10.23
C PRO A 49 4.46 1.92 11.38
N VAL A 50 5.43 1.01 11.33
CA VAL A 50 5.65 -0.04 12.32
C VAL A 50 7.14 -0.24 12.56
N GLU A 51 7.51 -0.52 13.80
CA GLU A 51 8.90 -0.77 14.16
C GLU A 51 9.26 -2.24 13.91
N MET A 52 10.34 -2.47 13.16
CA MET A 52 10.84 -3.82 12.86
C MET A 52 12.33 -3.95 13.13
N TYR A 53 12.75 -5.08 13.67
CA TYR A 53 14.16 -5.42 13.83
C TYR A 53 14.68 -6.14 12.58
N VAL A 54 15.88 -5.79 12.11
CA VAL A 54 16.52 -6.47 10.97
C VAL A 54 17.40 -7.60 11.50
N LYS A 55 16.96 -8.84 11.34
CA LYS A 55 17.69 -10.04 11.81
C LYS A 55 18.81 -10.45 10.87
N ASN A 56 18.60 -10.28 9.57
CA ASN A 56 19.58 -10.62 8.55
C ASN A 56 19.39 -9.73 7.32
N VAL A 57 20.49 -9.15 6.84
CA VAL A 57 20.59 -8.57 5.50
C VAL A 57 21.48 -9.52 4.72
N MET A 58 20.90 -10.37 3.88
CA MET A 58 21.71 -11.20 2.97
C MET A 58 22.20 -10.31 1.84
N GLY A 59 23.34 -9.66 2.09
CA GLY A 59 24.10 -8.89 1.11
C GLY A 59 25.57 -9.19 1.31
N PHE A 60 26.03 -10.32 0.76
CA PHE A 60 27.43 -10.69 0.53
C PHE A 60 28.50 -9.91 1.33
N SER A 61 28.73 -10.32 2.59
CA SER A 61 30.01 -9.99 3.24
C SER A 61 31.02 -11.09 2.92
N GLY A 62 31.64 -11.01 1.73
CA GLY A 62 33.00 -11.51 1.56
C GLY A 62 33.28 -12.83 0.83
N GLU A 63 32.47 -13.30 -0.12
CA GLU A 63 32.94 -14.32 -1.08
C GLU A 63 32.41 -14.04 -2.48
N GLY A 64 33.28 -13.48 -3.34
CA GLY A 64 32.92 -13.02 -4.68
C GLY A 64 32.67 -14.15 -5.68
N ASP A 65 31.92 -13.79 -6.72
CA ASP A 65 32.02 -14.36 -8.06
C ASP A 65 31.51 -15.80 -8.28
N PHE A 66 30.28 -16.14 -7.86
CA PHE A 66 29.73 -17.45 -8.28
C PHE A 66 28.31 -17.51 -8.86
N VAL A 67 27.50 -16.44 -8.89
CA VAL A 67 26.12 -16.55 -9.42
C VAL A 67 25.71 -15.38 -10.33
N SER A 68 26.63 -14.77 -11.07
CA SER A 68 26.27 -13.76 -12.09
C SER A 68 26.24 -14.32 -13.53
N ARG A 69 26.94 -15.43 -13.81
CA ARG A 69 27.12 -15.95 -15.20
C ARG A 69 26.00 -16.86 -15.72
N PHE A 70 24.97 -17.16 -14.91
CA PHE A 70 23.87 -18.05 -15.29
C PHE A 70 22.52 -17.33 -15.56
N GLY A 71 22.50 -15.99 -15.58
CA GLY A 71 21.25 -15.25 -15.77
C GLY A 71 20.29 -15.35 -14.58
N LEU A 72 20.79 -15.77 -13.41
CA LEU A 72 20.07 -15.69 -12.14
C LEU A 72 20.36 -14.33 -11.51
N GLU A 73 19.34 -13.51 -11.39
CA GLU A 73 19.40 -12.22 -10.69
C GLU A 73 19.57 -12.48 -9.18
N ILE A 74 20.61 -11.89 -8.58
CA ILE A 74 20.78 -11.91 -7.12
C ILE A 74 19.79 -10.88 -6.57
N ARG A 75 18.69 -11.36 -5.99
CA ARG A 75 17.73 -10.51 -5.29
C ARG A 75 18.21 -10.26 -3.87
N ASP A 76 18.16 -9.01 -3.44
CA ASP A 76 18.42 -8.64 -2.06
C ASP A 76 17.31 -9.21 -1.17
N GLN A 77 17.71 -10.08 -0.24
CA GLN A 77 16.82 -10.71 0.73
C GLN A 77 17.09 -10.14 2.12
N VAL A 78 16.02 -9.74 2.80
CA VAL A 78 16.07 -9.21 4.17
C VAL A 78 15.06 -9.93 5.03
N THR A 79 15.47 -10.28 6.25
CA THR A 79 14.57 -10.83 7.26
C THR A 79 14.28 -9.78 8.31
N PHE A 80 13.01 -9.36 8.37
CA PHE A 80 12.51 -8.46 9.40
C PHE A 80 11.80 -9.25 10.49
N THR A 81 11.96 -8.84 11.74
CA THR A 81 11.26 -9.42 12.89
C THR A 81 10.36 -8.34 13.49
N ILE A 82 9.07 -8.66 13.66
CA ILE A 82 8.07 -7.77 14.28
C ILE A 82 7.44 -8.44 15.50
N ALA A 83 7.17 -7.66 16.55
CA ALA A 83 6.42 -8.13 17.71
C ALA A 83 4.94 -8.33 17.33
N LYS A 84 4.37 -9.49 17.68
CA LYS A 84 2.98 -9.85 17.34
C LYS A 84 1.98 -8.84 17.88
N SER A 85 2.14 -8.43 19.13
CA SER A 85 1.19 -7.52 19.77
C SER A 85 1.30 -6.09 19.24
N ARG A 86 2.50 -5.68 18.78
CA ARG A 86 2.66 -4.41 18.10
C ARG A 86 1.89 -4.40 16.78
N PHE A 87 2.06 -5.46 15.99
CA PHE A 87 1.30 -5.65 14.76
C PHE A 87 -0.22 -5.66 15.01
N GLU A 88 -0.66 -6.35 16.07
CA GLU A 88 -2.07 -6.40 16.43
C GLU A 88 -2.64 -5.03 16.81
N VAL A 89 -1.89 -4.23 17.56
CA VAL A 89 -2.32 -2.87 17.95
C VAL A 89 -2.35 -1.92 16.76
N GLU A 90 -1.30 -1.90 15.94
CA GLU A 90 -1.16 -0.90 14.86
C GLU A 90 -1.86 -1.28 13.57
N VAL A 91 -1.85 -2.56 13.21
CA VAL A 91 -2.34 -3.03 11.90
C VAL A 91 -3.69 -3.75 12.05
N ALA A 92 -3.83 -4.67 13.02
CA ALA A 92 -5.06 -5.45 13.17
C ALA A 92 -6.22 -4.64 13.76
N ASN A 93 -5.91 -3.82 14.76
CA ASN A 93 -6.86 -2.93 15.45
C ASN A 93 -6.77 -1.48 14.95
N GLY A 94 -5.81 -1.19 14.07
CA GLY A 94 -5.72 0.09 13.38
C GLY A 94 -6.88 0.33 12.42
N SER A 95 -7.03 1.58 11.96
CA SER A 95 -8.11 2.00 11.06
C SER A 95 -8.00 1.46 9.62
N PHE A 96 -7.37 0.30 9.41
CA PHE A 96 -7.36 -0.40 8.11
C PHE A 96 -8.78 -0.83 7.70
N VAL A 97 -9.65 -1.07 8.68
CA VAL A 97 -10.99 -1.63 8.49
C VAL A 97 -12.00 -0.65 7.87
N ASN A 98 -11.81 0.67 8.00
CA ASN A 98 -12.85 1.64 7.63
C ASN A 98 -12.85 2.10 6.16
N THR A 99 -11.83 1.76 5.35
CA THR A 99 -11.63 2.42 4.05
C THR A 99 -11.87 1.51 2.84
N TYR A 100 -11.95 0.17 3.00
CA TYR A 100 -12.04 -0.75 1.85
C TYR A 100 -13.29 -1.61 1.76
N SER A 101 -14.39 -1.21 2.40
CA SER A 101 -15.70 -1.85 2.21
C SER A 101 -16.45 -1.37 0.95
N SER A 102 -15.74 -1.19 -0.17
CA SER A 102 -16.36 -0.62 -1.38
C SER A 102 -16.04 -1.32 -2.70
N ALA A 103 -15.35 -2.46 -2.69
CA ALA A 103 -15.26 -3.32 -3.87
C ALA A 103 -16.32 -4.45 -3.77
N ASN A 104 -17.56 -4.13 -4.17
CA ASN A 104 -18.75 -4.99 -4.27
C ASN A 104 -19.58 -5.25 -3.00
N VAL A 105 -20.19 -4.20 -2.43
CA VAL A 105 -21.43 -4.36 -1.65
C VAL A 105 -22.61 -3.93 -2.53
N LEU A 106 -23.25 -4.91 -3.18
CA LEU A 106 -24.56 -4.69 -3.77
C LEU A 106 -25.56 -4.44 -2.63
N VAL A 107 -26.09 -3.23 -2.61
CA VAL A 107 -27.07 -2.76 -1.64
C VAL A 107 -28.41 -3.47 -1.82
N SER A 108 -28.81 -4.25 -0.82
CA SER A 108 -30.21 -4.57 -0.57
C SER A 108 -30.50 -4.20 0.88
N ASN A 109 -31.27 -3.12 1.08
CA ASN A 109 -31.81 -2.66 2.36
C ASN A 109 -30.85 -2.01 3.37
N GLY A 110 -29.97 -1.10 2.93
CA GLY A 110 -29.49 0.01 3.76
C GLY A 110 -28.72 -0.31 5.04
N ASN A 111 -28.24 -1.54 5.21
CA ASN A 111 -27.34 -1.90 6.31
C ASN A 111 -26.00 -2.30 5.69
N TYR A 112 -24.97 -1.47 5.89
CA TYR A 112 -23.60 -1.83 5.57
C TYR A 112 -23.15 -2.90 6.57
N THR A 113 -23.06 -4.16 6.15
CA THR A 113 -22.25 -5.14 6.87
C THR A 113 -20.84 -5.02 6.34
N ASP A 114 -20.11 -4.08 6.93
CA ASP A 114 -18.69 -3.88 6.70
C ASP A 114 -17.96 -5.23 6.83
N GLN A 115 -17.43 -5.74 5.73
CA GLN A 115 -16.59 -6.93 5.77
C GLN A 115 -15.22 -6.48 6.27
N SER A 116 -15.09 -6.38 7.59
CA SER A 116 -13.85 -6.04 8.23
C SER A 116 -12.79 -7.08 7.86
N ILE A 117 -11.82 -6.66 7.05
CA ILE A 117 -10.62 -7.46 6.80
C ILE A 117 -9.84 -7.45 8.11
N SER A 118 -10.09 -8.41 8.98
CA SER A 118 -9.30 -8.60 10.19
C SER A 118 -7.94 -9.22 9.81
N ILE A 119 -6.87 -8.43 9.96
CA ILE A 119 -5.50 -8.87 9.70
C ILE A 119 -4.87 -9.22 11.05
N SER A 120 -4.94 -10.48 11.47
CA SER A 120 -4.33 -10.92 12.74
C SER A 120 -2.82 -11.17 12.66
N ARG A 121 -2.26 -11.24 11.45
CA ARG A 121 -0.83 -11.43 11.18
C ARG A 121 -0.45 -10.85 9.82
N PRO A 122 0.83 -10.53 9.60
CA PRO A 122 1.32 -10.14 8.29
C PRO A 122 0.96 -11.18 7.23
N ARG A 123 0.56 -10.73 6.03
CA ARG A 123 0.21 -11.62 4.92
C ARG A 123 1.34 -11.66 3.90
N GLU A 124 1.46 -12.81 3.26
CA GLU A 124 2.36 -12.96 2.11
C GLU A 124 1.86 -12.10 0.96
N GLY A 125 2.78 -11.41 0.29
CA GLY A 125 2.50 -10.44 -0.76
C GLY A 125 2.22 -9.02 -0.28
N ASP A 126 2.20 -8.76 1.03
CA ASP A 126 2.20 -7.40 1.57
C ASP A 126 3.58 -6.74 1.38
N VAL A 127 3.61 -5.41 1.33
CA VAL A 127 4.82 -4.65 1.02
C VAL A 127 5.31 -3.89 2.25
N LEU A 128 6.62 -3.83 2.41
CA LEU A 128 7.32 -3.03 3.41
C LEU A 128 8.13 -1.96 2.70
N TYR A 129 8.00 -0.72 3.13
CA TYR A 129 8.85 0.38 2.69
C TYR A 129 9.91 0.69 3.74
N PHE A 130 11.17 0.59 3.34
CA PHE A 130 12.30 0.94 4.20
C PHE A 130 12.79 2.37 3.87
N PRO A 131 12.59 3.35 4.78
CA PRO A 131 12.88 4.76 4.49
C PRO A 131 14.37 5.06 4.31
N LEU A 132 15.25 4.27 4.93
CA LEU A 132 16.71 4.47 4.88
C LEU A 132 17.31 4.10 3.51
N SER A 133 16.82 3.03 2.89
CA SER A 133 17.24 2.62 1.53
C SER A 133 16.33 3.19 0.44
N ASN A 134 15.16 3.72 0.80
CA ASN A 134 14.10 4.09 -0.14
C ASN A 134 13.73 2.90 -1.05
N THR A 135 13.71 1.69 -0.50
CA THR A 135 13.35 0.47 -1.24
C THR A 135 12.10 -0.16 -0.66
N PHE A 136 11.31 -0.75 -1.55
CA PHE A 136 10.16 -1.55 -1.18
C PHE A 136 10.53 -3.04 -1.20
N PHE A 137 10.09 -3.76 -0.19
CA PHE A 137 10.28 -5.19 -0.04
C PHE A 137 8.92 -5.89 -0.01
N GLU A 138 8.74 -6.94 -0.79
CA GLU A 138 7.56 -7.80 -0.76
C GLU A 138 7.81 -8.95 0.22
N ILE A 139 6.84 -9.19 1.12
CA ILE A 139 6.88 -10.32 2.06
C ILE A 139 6.60 -11.60 1.28
N LYS A 140 7.60 -12.48 1.16
CA LYS A 140 7.45 -13.79 0.50
C LYS A 140 6.97 -14.86 1.46
N TYR A 141 7.45 -14.83 2.69
CA TYR A 141 7.12 -15.84 3.69
C TYR A 141 7.05 -15.23 5.07
N VAL A 142 6.05 -15.66 5.84
CA VAL A 142 5.86 -15.26 7.24
C VAL A 142 6.08 -16.49 8.10
N GLU A 143 7.19 -16.52 8.84
CA GLU A 143 7.44 -17.56 9.83
C GLU A 143 6.53 -17.31 11.03
N ASN A 144 5.65 -18.29 11.30
CA ASN A 144 4.67 -18.26 12.37
C ASN A 144 4.87 -19.39 13.38
N GLU A 145 5.96 -20.15 13.26
CA GLU A 145 6.32 -21.25 14.15
C GLU A 145 7.80 -21.14 14.52
N GLU A 146 8.08 -21.02 15.81
CA GLU A 146 9.44 -21.19 16.33
C GLU A 146 9.62 -22.65 16.80
N VAL A 147 10.80 -23.21 16.56
CA VAL A 147 11.17 -24.56 17.05
C VAL A 147 11.14 -24.62 18.58
N PHE A 148 11.29 -23.47 19.24
CA PHE A 148 11.19 -23.33 20.67
C PHE A 148 10.26 -22.16 21.01
N TYR A 149 9.20 -22.42 21.78
CA TYR A 149 8.29 -21.38 22.27
C TYR A 149 8.67 -21.00 23.70
N PRO A 150 9.29 -19.84 23.95
CA PRO A 150 9.45 -19.35 25.30
C PRO A 150 8.06 -19.21 25.93
N LEU A 151 7.80 -19.92 27.03
CA LEU A 151 6.52 -19.90 27.76
C LEU A 151 5.29 -20.34 26.93
N GLY A 152 5.48 -21.05 25.81
CA GLY A 152 4.41 -21.67 25.03
C GLY A 152 3.60 -20.74 24.12
N LYS A 153 4.08 -19.52 23.86
CA LYS A 153 3.46 -18.58 22.90
C LYS A 153 4.49 -17.96 21.97
N LEU A 154 4.07 -17.72 20.72
CA LEU A 154 4.83 -16.95 19.76
C LEU A 154 4.72 -15.45 20.08
N GLN A 155 5.87 -14.81 20.31
CA GLN A 155 5.96 -13.39 20.65
C GLN A 155 6.26 -12.52 19.42
N THR A 156 6.89 -13.10 18.39
CA THR A 156 7.41 -12.39 17.21
C THR A 156 7.08 -13.12 15.91
N PHE A 157 6.92 -12.37 14.82
CA PHE A 157 6.86 -12.90 13.46
C PHE A 157 8.15 -12.57 12.73
N ASP A 158 8.75 -13.56 12.08
CA ASP A 158 9.86 -13.35 11.16
C ASP A 158 9.33 -13.28 9.72
N LEU A 159 9.64 -12.19 9.03
CA LEU A 159 9.18 -11.86 7.69
C LEU A 159 10.37 -11.95 6.73
N ARG A 160 10.35 -12.96 5.86
CA ARG A 160 11.32 -13.07 4.77
C ARG A 160 10.83 -12.23 3.60
N CYS A 161 11.59 -11.20 3.29
CA CYS A 161 11.21 -10.22 2.28
C CYS A 161 12.26 -10.16 1.17
N GLU A 162 11.78 -9.89 -0.04
CA GLU A 162 12.60 -9.68 -1.24
C GLU A 162 12.31 -8.29 -1.80
N THR A 163 13.29 -7.65 -2.43
CA THR A 163 13.04 -6.38 -3.14
C THR A 163 11.90 -6.57 -4.13
N MET A 164 10.88 -5.70 -4.06
CA MET A 164 9.73 -5.82 -4.94
C MET A 164 10.05 -5.28 -6.33
N GLU A 165 9.50 -5.92 -7.35
CA GLU A 165 9.47 -5.39 -8.71
C GLU A 165 8.10 -4.77 -8.98
N TYR A 166 8.10 -3.63 -9.67
CA TYR A 166 6.86 -3.02 -10.12
C TYR A 166 6.25 -3.87 -11.24
N SER A 167 5.02 -4.34 -11.02
CA SER A 167 4.24 -5.15 -11.97
C SER A 167 2.83 -4.57 -12.14
N GLY A 168 2.73 -3.24 -12.26
CA GLY A 168 1.46 -2.56 -12.55
C GLY A 168 0.50 -2.44 -11.36
N GLN A 169 1.01 -2.49 -10.13
CA GLN A 169 0.20 -2.26 -8.93
C GLN A 169 -0.14 -0.78 -8.76
N ILE A 170 -1.31 -0.49 -8.18
CA ILE A 170 -1.75 0.86 -7.87
C ILE A 170 -1.34 1.21 -6.44
N PHE A 171 -0.64 2.33 -6.26
CA PHE A 171 -0.28 2.85 -4.94
C PHE A 171 -1.07 4.13 -4.71
N ALA A 172 -1.92 4.11 -3.68
CA ALA A 172 -2.77 5.22 -3.28
C ALA A 172 -2.77 5.29 -1.75
N THR A 173 -1.57 5.28 -1.17
CA THR A 173 -1.36 5.15 0.28
C THR A 173 -1.73 6.41 1.06
N GLY A 174 -2.04 7.51 0.35
CA GLY A 174 -2.32 8.81 0.94
C GLY A 174 -1.04 9.57 1.31
N ASN A 175 0.12 8.93 1.28
CA ASN A 175 1.41 9.58 1.40
C ASN A 175 1.95 9.95 0.00
N THR A 176 1.91 11.23 -0.32
CA THR A 176 2.36 11.76 -1.62
C THR A 176 3.81 11.41 -1.94
N THR A 177 4.66 11.19 -0.94
CA THR A 177 6.07 10.81 -1.17
C THR A 177 6.19 9.38 -1.69
N LEU A 178 5.45 8.45 -1.10
CA LEU A 178 5.45 7.03 -1.51
C LEU A 178 4.77 6.85 -2.86
N ASP A 179 3.63 7.51 -3.06
CA ASP A 179 2.86 7.44 -4.30
C ASP A 179 3.65 8.06 -5.48
N ASN A 180 4.40 9.15 -5.25
CA ASN A 180 5.26 9.76 -6.28
C ASN A 180 6.49 8.91 -6.60
N TYR A 181 7.11 8.25 -5.60
CA TYR A 181 8.28 7.42 -5.82
C TYR A 181 7.95 6.21 -6.72
N MET A 182 6.77 5.62 -6.53
CA MET A 182 6.36 4.44 -7.30
C MET A 182 5.78 4.78 -8.68
N SER A 183 5.06 5.90 -8.82
CA SER A 183 4.62 6.38 -10.15
C SER A 183 5.80 6.79 -11.04
N GLY A 184 6.88 7.33 -10.47
CA GLY A 184 8.13 7.62 -11.19
C GLY A 184 8.89 6.38 -11.66
N LEU A 185 8.73 5.25 -10.96
CA LEU A 185 9.30 3.94 -11.33
C LEU A 185 8.51 3.27 -12.47
N SER A 186 7.24 3.64 -12.64
CA SER A 186 6.46 3.29 -13.83
C SER A 186 7.02 4.06 -15.03
N LEU A 187 7.89 3.38 -15.78
CA LEU A 187 8.60 3.91 -16.93
C LEU A 187 7.62 4.52 -17.96
N GLY A 188 7.65 5.84 -18.12
CA GLY A 188 7.36 6.48 -19.40
C GLY A 188 5.94 7.02 -19.64
N VAL A 189 5.20 7.43 -18.61
CA VAL A 189 4.21 8.50 -18.82
C VAL A 189 4.79 9.78 -18.23
N VAL A 190 5.59 10.46 -19.05
CA VAL A 190 5.64 11.93 -18.99
C VAL A 190 4.20 12.36 -18.80
N ALA A 191 3.93 13.09 -17.72
CA ALA A 191 2.71 13.86 -17.54
C ALA A 191 2.62 14.85 -18.72
N GLY A 192 2.22 14.33 -19.87
CA GLY A 192 1.91 15.07 -21.05
C GLY A 192 0.62 15.78 -20.77
N ASN A 193 0.76 16.99 -20.22
CA ASN A 193 -0.18 18.07 -20.42
C ASN A 193 -1.59 17.80 -19.87
N THR A 194 -1.78 17.89 -18.55
CA THR A 194 -2.95 18.63 -18.09
C THR A 194 -2.83 20.03 -18.68
N ASP A 195 -3.86 20.49 -19.39
CA ASP A 195 -4.03 21.75 -20.12
C ASP A 195 -3.69 23.03 -19.32
N SER A 196 -2.47 23.14 -18.81
CA SER A 196 -1.95 24.26 -18.02
C SER A 196 -0.81 24.98 -18.76
N GLY A 197 -0.26 24.36 -19.82
CA GLY A 197 0.72 25.00 -20.71
C GLY A 197 0.10 25.90 -21.78
N ALA A 198 -1.12 25.59 -22.25
CA ALA A 198 -1.79 26.39 -23.28
C ALA A 198 -2.37 27.72 -22.74
N ASN A 199 -2.65 27.79 -21.44
CA ASN A 199 -3.27 28.95 -20.79
C ASN A 199 -2.26 29.95 -20.20
N ASN A 200 -0.96 29.64 -20.25
CA ASN A 200 0.10 30.48 -19.71
C ASN A 200 0.98 31.11 -20.81
N VAL A 201 0.53 31.04 -22.07
CA VAL A 201 1.16 31.71 -23.20
C VAL A 201 0.66 33.15 -23.25
N PRO A 202 1.54 34.18 -23.24
CA PRO A 202 1.12 35.57 -23.38
C PRO A 202 0.27 35.76 -24.65
N GLY A 203 -1.02 36.06 -24.48
CA GLY A 203 -1.98 36.26 -25.58
C GLY A 203 -2.98 35.11 -25.82
N ALA A 204 -2.94 34.02 -25.05
CA ALA A 204 -4.00 33.02 -25.07
C ALA A 204 -5.27 33.56 -24.37
N ILE A 205 -6.40 33.64 -25.10
CA ILE A 205 -7.69 34.18 -24.59
C ILE A 205 -8.84 33.17 -24.66
N ASN A 206 -8.55 31.89 -24.93
CA ASN A 206 -9.57 30.85 -25.11
C ASN A 206 -10.46 30.67 -23.87
N PHE A 207 -9.88 30.77 -22.66
CA PHE A 207 -10.62 30.68 -21.39
C PHE A 207 -11.46 31.94 -21.12
N ASP A 208 -10.95 33.11 -21.50
CA ASP A 208 -11.70 34.36 -21.37
C ASP A 208 -12.90 34.39 -22.33
N ILE A 209 -12.74 33.87 -23.56
CA ILE A 209 -13.84 33.71 -24.53
C ILE A 209 -14.91 32.76 -23.99
N GLN A 210 -14.52 31.63 -23.37
CA GLN A 210 -15.48 30.68 -22.78
C GLN A 210 -16.25 31.31 -21.61
N ARG A 211 -15.56 32.01 -20.70
CA ARG A 211 -16.18 32.68 -19.56
C ARG A 211 -17.13 33.81 -19.99
N GLU A 212 -16.82 34.54 -21.05
CA GLU A 212 -17.73 35.54 -21.61
C GLU A 212 -18.94 34.91 -22.30
N PHE A 213 -18.78 33.78 -23.00
CA PHE A 213 -19.90 33.07 -23.63
C PHE A 213 -20.89 32.48 -22.63
N ASP A 214 -20.41 31.90 -21.54
CA ASP A 214 -21.24 31.35 -20.47
C ASP A 214 -22.10 32.44 -19.78
N GLN A 215 -21.68 33.70 -19.84
CA GLN A 215 -22.46 34.84 -19.35
C GLN A 215 -23.51 35.36 -20.35
N ILE A 216 -23.36 35.03 -21.64
CA ILE A 216 -24.26 35.49 -22.71
C ILE A 216 -25.39 34.50 -22.94
N VAL A 217 -25.13 33.20 -22.79
CA VAL A 217 -26.11 32.16 -23.10
C VAL A 217 -26.59 31.46 -21.83
N ASP A 218 -27.66 31.99 -21.24
CA ASP A 218 -28.35 31.41 -20.10
C ASP A 218 -29.38 30.36 -20.55
N PHE A 219 -29.04 29.07 -20.43
CA PHE A 219 -29.96 27.96 -20.68
C PHE A 219 -30.73 27.50 -19.42
N THR A 220 -30.63 28.24 -18.31
CA THR A 220 -31.38 27.94 -17.09
C THR A 220 -32.76 28.59 -17.06
N GLU A 221 -33.06 29.44 -18.04
CA GLU A 221 -34.40 29.98 -18.26
C GLU A 221 -35.36 28.86 -18.70
N ASN A 222 -36.55 28.83 -18.10
CA ASN A 222 -37.56 27.82 -18.36
C ASN A 222 -38.06 27.93 -19.81
N ASP A 223 -37.64 27.00 -20.67
CA ASP A 223 -37.95 26.95 -22.11
C ASP A 223 -39.45 27.20 -22.37
N PRO A 224 -39.84 28.35 -22.97
CA PRO A 224 -41.24 28.67 -23.24
C PRO A 224 -41.86 27.84 -24.36
N PHE A 225 -41.08 26.98 -25.03
CA PHE A 225 -41.54 26.08 -26.09
C PHE A 225 -41.59 24.60 -25.68
N ALA A 226 -41.35 24.27 -24.41
CA ALA A 226 -41.57 22.92 -23.88
C ALA A 226 -43.07 22.55 -23.96
N SER A 227 -43.47 21.99 -25.10
CA SER A 227 -44.84 21.57 -25.35
C SER A 227 -45.21 20.37 -24.48
N GLY A 228 -45.83 20.60 -23.33
CA GLY A 228 -46.46 19.51 -22.57
C GLY A 228 -46.62 19.70 -21.06
N GLN A 229 -47.22 20.80 -20.62
CA GLN A 229 -48.01 20.83 -19.39
C GLN A 229 -49.41 21.34 -19.75
N TYR A 230 -50.29 20.41 -20.10
CA TYR A 230 -51.71 20.48 -19.79
C TYR A 230 -51.99 19.34 -18.79
#